data_AF-A0A6B1A5I9-F1
#
_entry.id   AF-A0A6B1A5I9-F1
#
_cell.length_a   1.000
_cell.length_b   1.000
_cell.length_c   1.000
_cell.angle_alpha   90.00
_cell.angle_beta   90.00
_cell.angle_gamma   90.00
#
_symmetry.space_group_name_H-M   'P 1'
#
loop_
_entity.id
_entity.type
_entity.pdbx_description
1 polymer ?
#
loop_
_entity_poly.entity_id
_entity_poly.type
_entity_poly.pdbx_seq_one_letter_code
_entity_poly.pdbx_strand_id
1 'polypeptide(L)'
;MRMRTGDTQLLSTLAAMPFLDRLELAAISGRSPAAVYQRLDRFAEAGLVETVRHATELVPRSRRYCLSATGVRRLAAEQGAPSLGLLRNYPVSEQWRRLILERLDAAAAIYALCVSASEFCHPLRFRWFRADPVDAELELSGGRRVVIVRQGRTADRTAFAKRIRRLQRTSGCSAVLLICPDEPRLRHARRLISGSSAISFLALEHDVVLQGANADIWRGPSGAVRLNLRETLSFVAPASGRQPERPLSRCTMPRSLDLAEGAELWLTSTRLSMIEKRALDLIADWTWIRPLHLASLLGVGRRRLAQLLRRLDELNLIDRVAHAGYPRLAVSDEGLAAMARRDRVSVGNSRKRWSVRQRQAGAPLDWRNVQGIRSRQLLRHIDHTESVHWFAGQLADQARDRGVRALQLDPPHRASRYFRHHDRLRSIHPDAYVLLHLDAGPRAFFLEWERRAVRPATMLARLAPYLRYYATPRPLEDHGIIPALLVVFEDPLVAGQFLRVAELAITRSAASLPLRVSHREHLETVGALGADWGSLPQGVASGES
;
A
#
# COMPACT_ATOMS: atom_id res chain seq x y z
N MET A 1 -30.76 29.51 -9.40
CA MET A 1 -30.16 29.78 -8.08
C MET A 1 -29.17 30.94 -8.17
N ARG A 2 -29.39 32.06 -7.49
CA ARG A 2 -28.42 33.18 -7.39
C ARG A 2 -27.28 32.75 -6.46
N MET A 3 -26.03 32.81 -6.91
CA MET A 3 -24.88 32.40 -6.07
C MET A 3 -24.49 33.54 -5.13
N ARG A 4 -24.25 33.21 -3.86
CA ARG A 4 -23.61 34.13 -2.91
C ARG A 4 -22.09 34.00 -3.05
N THR A 5 -21.31 34.99 -2.61
CA THR A 5 -19.84 34.92 -2.61
C THR A 5 -19.30 33.66 -1.94
N GLY A 6 -19.93 33.22 -0.85
CA GLY A 6 -19.57 31.99 -0.16
C GLY A 6 -19.87 30.70 -0.94
N ASP A 7 -20.80 30.74 -1.89
CA ASP A 7 -21.11 29.61 -2.78
C ASP A 7 -20.02 29.49 -3.85
N THR A 8 -19.63 30.61 -4.47
CA THR A 8 -18.53 30.66 -5.47
C THR A 8 -17.22 30.17 -4.88
N GLN A 9 -16.88 30.59 -3.65
CA GLN A 9 -15.67 30.12 -2.98
C GLN A 9 -15.70 28.59 -2.72
N LEU A 10 -16.84 28.05 -2.28
CA LEU A 10 -16.97 26.62 -2.00
C LEU A 10 -16.87 25.76 -3.28
N LEU A 11 -17.48 26.21 -4.37
CA LEU A 11 -17.36 25.57 -5.69
C LEU A 11 -15.92 25.65 -6.21
N SER A 12 -15.22 26.78 -6.00
CA SER A 12 -13.79 26.92 -6.35
C SER A 12 -12.91 25.95 -5.56
N THR A 13 -13.15 25.75 -4.26
CA THR A 13 -12.45 24.74 -3.46
C THR A 13 -12.68 23.34 -4.02
N LEU A 14 -13.94 23.00 -4.36
CA LEU A 14 -14.27 21.71 -4.97
C LEU A 14 -13.69 21.53 -6.37
N ALA A 15 -13.49 22.62 -7.12
CA ALA A 15 -12.80 22.58 -8.40
C ALA A 15 -11.31 22.25 -8.22
N ALA A 16 -10.64 22.85 -7.23
CA ALA A 16 -9.24 22.59 -6.92
C ALA A 16 -9.00 21.19 -6.33
N MET A 17 -9.94 20.72 -5.52
CA MET A 17 -9.86 19.48 -4.76
C MET A 17 -11.15 18.68 -4.94
N PRO A 18 -11.37 18.04 -6.11
CA PRO A 18 -12.58 17.27 -6.36
C PRO A 18 -12.58 16.00 -5.50
N PHE A 19 -13.77 15.53 -5.17
CA PHE A 19 -14.02 14.36 -4.31
C PHE A 19 -13.61 14.54 -2.84
N LEU A 20 -13.67 15.77 -2.35
CA LEU A 20 -13.70 16.02 -0.90
C LEU A 20 -15.02 15.50 -0.32
N ASP A 21 -14.97 14.97 0.90
CA ASP A 21 -16.17 14.82 1.71
C ASP A 21 -16.57 16.13 2.40
N ARG A 22 -17.73 16.11 3.08
CA ARG A 22 -18.30 17.30 3.72
C ARG A 22 -17.46 17.86 4.89
N LEU A 23 -16.77 17.00 5.64
CA LEU A 23 -15.92 17.41 6.75
C LEU A 23 -14.57 17.93 6.24
N GLU A 24 -13.99 17.22 5.27
CA GLU A 24 -12.76 17.65 4.59
C GLU A 24 -12.98 19.03 3.93
N LEU A 25 -14.12 19.23 3.26
CA LEU A 25 -14.46 20.50 2.62
C LEU A 25 -14.70 21.62 3.64
N ALA A 26 -15.30 21.33 4.81
CA ALA A 26 -15.49 22.31 5.88
C ALA A 26 -14.15 22.81 6.44
N ALA A 27 -13.24 21.88 6.77
CA ALA A 27 -11.91 22.22 7.27
C ALA A 27 -11.11 23.05 6.26
N ILE A 28 -11.01 22.57 5.01
CA ILE A 28 -10.21 23.24 3.97
C ILE A 28 -10.77 24.61 3.59
N SER A 29 -12.10 24.76 3.57
CA SER A 29 -12.74 26.05 3.25
C SER A 29 -12.83 27.02 4.44
N GLY A 30 -12.42 26.60 5.65
CA GLY A 30 -12.52 27.42 6.88
C GLY A 30 -13.97 27.72 7.27
N ARG A 31 -14.91 26.81 7.00
CA ARG A 31 -16.35 27.00 7.24
C ARG A 31 -16.87 26.02 8.27
N SER A 32 -17.97 26.41 8.94
CA SER A 32 -18.66 25.47 9.82
C SER A 32 -19.24 24.29 9.03
N PRO A 33 -19.21 23.07 9.59
CA PRO A 33 -19.80 21.90 8.94
C PRO A 33 -21.26 22.11 8.52
N ALA A 34 -22.09 22.70 9.39
CA ALA A 34 -23.50 22.97 9.09
C ALA A 34 -23.69 23.84 7.83
N ALA A 35 -22.88 24.90 7.67
CA ALA A 35 -22.96 25.76 6.50
C ALA A 35 -22.54 25.05 5.20
N VAL A 36 -21.55 24.14 5.28
CA VAL A 36 -21.14 23.33 4.12
C VAL A 36 -22.23 22.34 3.73
N TYR A 37 -22.88 21.69 4.69
CA TYR A 37 -23.93 20.71 4.42
C TYR A 37 -25.10 21.37 3.69
N GLN A 38 -25.64 22.46 4.25
CA GLN A 38 -26.74 23.21 3.63
C GLN A 38 -26.40 23.68 2.22
N ARG A 39 -25.15 24.04 1.95
CA ARG A 39 -24.72 24.44 0.60
C ARG A 39 -24.61 23.25 -0.35
N LEU A 40 -24.03 22.14 0.08
CA LEU A 40 -23.90 20.94 -0.75
C LEU A 40 -25.28 20.37 -1.12
N ASP A 41 -26.25 20.39 -0.22
CA ASP A 41 -27.62 19.94 -0.50
C ASP A 41 -28.25 20.82 -1.60
N ARG A 42 -28.19 22.14 -1.44
CA ARG A 42 -28.66 23.08 -2.49
C ARG A 42 -27.91 22.93 -3.82
N PHE A 43 -26.60 22.66 -3.78
CA PHE A 43 -25.82 22.42 -4.99
C PHE A 43 -26.20 21.12 -5.67
N ALA A 44 -26.50 20.06 -4.92
CA ALA A 44 -26.96 18.79 -5.44
C ALA A 44 -28.36 18.92 -6.06
N GLU A 45 -29.29 19.59 -5.38
CA GLU A 45 -30.62 19.92 -5.90
C GLU A 45 -30.56 20.73 -7.20
N ALA A 46 -29.63 21.69 -7.27
CA ALA A 46 -29.40 22.49 -8.48
C ALA A 46 -28.56 21.77 -9.55
N GLY A 47 -28.18 20.51 -9.35
CA GLY A 47 -27.36 19.72 -10.29
C GLY A 47 -25.95 20.29 -10.52
N LEU A 48 -25.43 21.11 -9.60
CA LEU A 48 -24.09 21.71 -9.70
C LEU A 48 -22.99 20.77 -9.21
N VAL A 49 -23.32 19.83 -8.33
CA VAL A 49 -22.39 18.81 -7.83
C VAL A 49 -22.95 17.42 -8.02
N GLU A 50 -22.06 16.46 -8.18
CA GLU A 50 -22.33 15.03 -8.20
C GLU A 50 -21.62 14.38 -7.02
N THR A 51 -22.04 13.17 -6.65
CA THR A 51 -21.46 12.45 -5.51
C THR A 51 -21.12 11.01 -5.83
N VAL A 52 -20.08 10.52 -5.16
CA VAL A 52 -19.73 9.09 -5.15
C VAL A 52 -19.61 8.60 -3.72
N ARG A 53 -19.89 7.32 -3.50
CA ARG A 53 -19.59 6.65 -2.24
C ARG A 53 -18.14 6.20 -2.25
N HIS A 54 -17.47 6.31 -1.10
CA HIS A 54 -16.09 5.87 -0.96
C HIS A 54 -15.84 5.37 0.46
N ALA A 55 -14.97 4.37 0.58
CA ALA A 55 -14.48 3.84 1.84
C ALA A 55 -13.13 3.15 1.61
N THR A 56 -12.22 3.19 2.57
CA THR A 56 -10.99 2.38 2.61
C THR A 56 -10.80 1.83 4.02
N GLU A 57 -9.75 1.06 4.27
CA GLU A 57 -9.41 0.61 5.64
C GLU A 57 -9.11 1.78 6.59
N LEU A 58 -8.61 2.89 6.04
CA LEU A 58 -8.18 4.07 6.82
C LEU A 58 -9.20 5.21 6.79
N VAL A 59 -10.06 5.23 5.77
CA VAL A 59 -11.00 6.32 5.52
C VAL A 59 -12.42 5.78 5.70
N PRO A 60 -13.19 6.33 6.67
CA PRO A 60 -14.55 5.86 6.92
C PRO A 60 -15.43 6.05 5.69
N ARG A 61 -16.53 5.30 5.65
CA ARG A 61 -17.48 5.40 4.55
C ARG A 61 -18.05 6.81 4.48
N SER A 62 -17.84 7.50 3.36
CA SER A 62 -18.32 8.86 3.14
C SER A 62 -18.91 9.06 1.74
N ARG A 63 -19.61 10.19 1.56
CA ARG A 63 -20.00 10.73 0.25
C ARG A 63 -18.98 11.78 -0.15
N ARG A 64 -18.41 11.64 -1.33
CA ARG A 64 -17.40 12.53 -1.89
C ARG A 64 -17.98 13.30 -3.06
N TYR A 65 -17.78 14.61 -3.09
CA TYR A 65 -18.46 15.54 -3.98
C TYR A 65 -17.53 16.02 -5.10
N CYS A 66 -18.04 16.23 -6.31
CA CYS A 66 -17.30 16.88 -7.38
C CYS A 66 -18.23 17.79 -8.21
N LEU A 67 -17.68 18.79 -8.91
CA LEU A 67 -18.48 19.65 -9.79
C LEU A 67 -19.00 18.88 -11.00
N SER A 68 -20.31 18.97 -11.28
CA SER A 68 -20.92 18.46 -12.52
C SER A 68 -20.53 19.34 -13.72
N ALA A 69 -20.93 18.95 -14.94
CA ALA A 69 -20.77 19.83 -16.11
C ALA A 69 -21.50 21.17 -15.95
N THR A 70 -22.68 21.15 -15.31
CA THR A 70 -23.45 22.36 -15.00
C THR A 70 -22.73 23.18 -13.93
N GLY A 71 -22.18 22.54 -12.90
CA GLY A 71 -21.37 23.18 -11.87
C GLY A 71 -20.14 23.89 -12.42
N VAL A 72 -19.39 23.24 -13.33
CA VAL A 72 -18.24 23.85 -14.00
C VAL A 72 -18.65 25.07 -14.82
N ARG A 73 -19.73 24.97 -15.62
CA ARG A 73 -20.23 26.10 -16.41
C ARG A 73 -20.65 27.26 -15.52
N ARG A 74 -21.38 26.96 -14.44
CA ARG A 74 -21.84 27.96 -13.48
C ARG A 74 -20.69 28.67 -12.79
N LEU A 75 -19.69 27.91 -12.31
CA LEU A 75 -18.50 28.49 -11.69
C LEU A 75 -17.71 29.36 -12.67
N ALA A 76 -17.60 28.95 -13.94
CA ALA A 76 -16.90 29.72 -14.96
C ALA A 76 -17.56 31.08 -15.19
N ALA A 77 -18.89 31.07 -15.35
CA ALA A 77 -19.68 32.29 -15.53
C ALA A 77 -19.51 33.27 -14.35
N GLU A 78 -19.51 32.74 -13.13
CA GLU A 78 -19.41 33.55 -11.90
C GLU A 78 -17.99 34.08 -11.64
N GLN A 79 -16.99 33.50 -12.27
CA GLN A 79 -15.61 34.01 -12.29
C GLN A 79 -15.31 34.89 -13.52
N GLY A 80 -16.28 35.11 -14.42
CA GLY A 80 -16.04 35.83 -15.67
C GLY A 80 -15.05 35.12 -16.61
N ALA A 81 -14.91 33.80 -16.48
CA ALA A 81 -13.94 33.00 -17.23
C ALA A 81 -14.64 32.01 -18.19
N PRO A 82 -14.04 31.67 -19.34
CA PRO A 82 -14.56 30.59 -20.18
C PRO A 82 -14.41 29.24 -19.46
N SER A 83 -15.37 28.32 -19.64
CA SER A 83 -15.31 26.98 -19.02
C SER A 83 -14.04 26.21 -19.39
N LEU A 84 -13.52 26.42 -20.61
CA LEU A 84 -12.24 25.83 -21.03
C LEU A 84 -11.05 26.30 -20.17
N GLY A 85 -11.08 27.54 -19.68
CA GLY A 85 -10.08 28.06 -18.74
C GLY A 85 -10.11 27.28 -17.43
N LEU A 86 -11.30 27.03 -16.88
CA LEU A 86 -11.44 26.18 -15.68
C LEU A 86 -10.93 24.75 -15.92
N LEU A 87 -11.30 24.12 -17.04
CA LEU A 87 -10.88 22.75 -17.35
C LEU A 87 -9.36 22.60 -17.54
N ARG A 88 -8.65 23.69 -17.87
CA ARG A 88 -7.19 23.70 -18.00
C ARG A 88 -6.49 23.97 -16.68
N ASN A 89 -7.08 24.80 -15.83
CA ASN A 89 -6.46 25.26 -14.59
C ASN A 89 -6.84 24.41 -13.36
N TYR A 90 -7.96 23.70 -13.43
CA TYR A 90 -8.49 22.88 -12.34
C TYR A 90 -8.69 21.41 -12.78
N PRO A 91 -8.59 20.46 -11.85
CA PRO A 91 -8.81 19.03 -12.10
C PRO A 91 -10.30 18.65 -12.27
N VAL A 92 -11.06 19.42 -13.04
CA VAL A 92 -12.51 19.27 -13.24
C VAL A 92 -12.89 18.72 -14.62
N SER A 93 -11.91 18.51 -15.51
CA SER A 93 -12.15 17.88 -16.80
C SER A 93 -12.47 16.39 -16.64
N GLU A 94 -13.11 15.80 -17.65
CA GLU A 94 -13.40 14.36 -17.67
C GLU A 94 -12.12 13.51 -17.46
N GLN A 95 -11.01 13.92 -18.08
CA GLN A 95 -9.73 13.22 -17.98
C GLN A 95 -9.20 13.25 -16.54
N TRP A 96 -9.29 14.40 -15.88
CA TRP A 96 -8.89 14.55 -14.48
C TRP A 96 -9.81 13.80 -13.53
N ARG A 97 -11.11 13.88 -13.77
CA ARG A 97 -12.13 13.16 -13.02
C ARG A 97 -11.87 11.66 -13.01
N ARG A 98 -11.65 11.06 -14.19
CA ARG A 98 -11.27 9.64 -14.32
C ARG A 98 -10.00 9.31 -13.55
N LEU A 99 -8.96 10.14 -13.71
CA LEU A 99 -7.67 9.92 -13.06
C LEU A 99 -7.78 9.94 -11.53
N ILE A 100 -8.52 10.90 -10.97
CA ILE A 100 -8.67 11.02 -9.51
C ILE A 100 -9.56 9.90 -8.99
N LEU A 101 -10.60 9.49 -9.71
CA LEU A 101 -11.45 8.35 -9.31
C LEU A 101 -10.69 7.02 -9.31
N GLU A 102 -9.83 6.79 -10.30
CA GLU A 102 -8.91 5.64 -10.30
C GLU A 102 -8.00 5.64 -9.07
N ARG A 103 -7.67 6.83 -8.56
CA ARG A 103 -6.76 7.08 -7.44
C ARG A 103 -7.47 7.51 -6.16
N LEU A 104 -8.78 7.27 -6.04
CA LEU A 104 -9.57 7.91 -4.98
C LEU A 104 -9.10 7.55 -3.56
N ASP A 105 -8.58 6.32 -3.39
CA ASP A 105 -8.00 5.88 -2.12
C ASP A 105 -6.76 6.71 -1.74
N ALA A 106 -5.88 6.99 -2.71
CA ALA A 106 -4.73 7.85 -2.52
C ALA A 106 -5.13 9.33 -2.32
N ALA A 107 -6.15 9.79 -3.06
CA ALA A 107 -6.66 11.15 -2.93
C ALA A 107 -7.23 11.40 -1.54
N ALA A 108 -8.00 10.46 -1.00
CA ALA A 108 -8.55 10.53 0.35
C ALA A 108 -7.46 10.64 1.43
N ALA A 109 -6.39 9.85 1.33
CA ALA A 109 -5.26 9.96 2.26
C ALA A 109 -4.55 11.32 2.18
N ILE A 110 -4.37 11.85 0.96
CA ILE A 110 -3.80 13.19 0.75
C ILE A 110 -4.73 14.29 1.27
N TYR A 111 -6.05 14.13 1.15
CA TYR A 111 -7.01 15.09 1.68
C TYR A 111 -7.05 15.09 3.21
N ALA A 112 -6.91 13.94 3.87
CA ALA A 112 -6.75 13.88 5.33
C ALA A 112 -5.50 14.67 5.80
N LEU A 113 -4.39 14.58 5.06
CA LEU A 113 -3.21 15.42 5.28
C LEU A 113 -3.51 16.91 5.08
N CYS A 114 -4.27 17.27 4.04
CA CYS A 114 -4.64 18.66 3.78
C CYS A 114 -5.54 19.24 4.88
N VAL A 115 -6.47 18.44 5.41
CA VAL A 115 -7.30 18.80 6.57
C VAL A 115 -6.41 19.13 7.76
N SER A 116 -5.47 18.24 8.09
CA SER A 116 -4.51 18.47 9.18
C SER A 116 -3.67 19.74 8.97
N ALA A 117 -3.20 19.98 7.74
CA ALA A 117 -2.45 21.20 7.41
C ALA A 117 -3.32 22.47 7.52
N SER A 118 -4.61 22.39 7.19
CA SER A 118 -5.52 23.55 7.20
C SER A 118 -5.76 24.12 8.60
N GLU A 119 -5.49 23.37 9.67
CA GLU A 119 -5.59 23.83 11.05
C GLU A 119 -4.64 25.00 11.38
N PHE A 120 -3.56 25.17 10.62
CA PHE A 120 -2.59 26.24 10.83
C PHE A 120 -2.05 26.85 9.53
N CYS A 121 -2.49 26.38 8.37
CA CYS A 121 -2.18 26.93 7.06
C CYS A 121 -3.48 27.27 6.33
N HIS A 122 -4.02 28.47 6.57
CA HIS A 122 -5.20 28.98 5.87
C HIS A 122 -4.91 30.36 5.24
N PRO A 123 -5.28 30.59 3.96
CA PRO A 123 -5.87 29.64 3.02
C PRO A 123 -4.86 28.62 2.49
N LEU A 124 -5.28 27.36 2.37
CA LEU A 124 -4.47 26.30 1.78
C LEU A 124 -4.62 26.31 0.26
N ARG A 125 -3.51 26.46 -0.48
CA ARG A 125 -3.50 26.31 -1.94
C ARG A 125 -3.01 24.91 -2.30
N PHE A 126 -3.80 24.21 -3.11
CA PHE A 126 -3.57 22.82 -3.46
C PHE A 126 -3.48 22.63 -4.98
N ARG A 127 -2.61 21.73 -5.43
CA ARG A 127 -2.52 21.33 -6.85
C ARG A 127 -2.29 19.82 -7.00
N TRP A 128 -3.04 19.17 -7.88
CA TRP A 128 -2.80 17.79 -8.32
C TRP A 128 -1.79 17.71 -9.47
N PHE A 129 -1.06 16.59 -9.59
CA PHE A 129 -0.20 16.27 -10.73
C PHE A 129 -0.53 14.92 -11.38
N ARG A 130 -0.61 14.88 -12.71
CA ARG A 130 -1.02 13.69 -13.49
C ARG A 130 0.09 12.67 -13.68
N ALA A 131 1.23 13.15 -14.19
CA ALA A 131 2.32 12.32 -14.73
C ALA A 131 3.70 12.61 -14.09
N ASP A 132 3.74 13.50 -13.13
CA ASP A 132 4.95 13.92 -12.42
C ASP A 132 5.46 12.84 -11.44
N PRO A 133 6.74 12.83 -11.01
CA PRO A 133 7.13 12.12 -9.80
C PRO A 133 6.36 12.53 -8.53
N VAL A 134 5.63 13.66 -8.52
CA VAL A 134 4.78 14.08 -7.40
C VAL A 134 3.30 13.71 -7.58
N ASP A 135 2.57 13.55 -6.47
CA ASP A 135 1.12 13.37 -6.49
C ASP A 135 0.41 14.72 -6.38
N ALA A 136 0.80 15.52 -5.41
CA ALA A 136 0.21 16.83 -5.13
C ALA A 136 1.26 17.84 -4.64
N GLU A 137 0.88 19.11 -4.61
CA GLU A 137 1.65 20.22 -4.04
C GLU A 137 0.74 21.05 -3.14
N LEU A 138 1.27 21.45 -1.99
CA LEU A 138 0.69 22.47 -1.12
C LEU A 138 1.53 23.74 -1.23
N GLU A 139 0.89 24.86 -1.51
CA GLU A 139 1.49 26.18 -1.41
C GLU A 139 1.03 26.81 -0.09
N LEU A 140 2.01 27.09 0.77
CA LEU A 140 1.85 27.71 2.07
C LEU A 140 2.06 29.23 1.97
N SER A 141 1.85 29.95 3.08
CA SER A 141 2.15 31.39 3.16
C SER A 141 3.63 31.69 2.83
N GLY A 142 3.88 32.83 2.20
CA GLY A 142 5.22 33.29 1.84
C GLY A 142 5.86 32.55 0.65
N GLY A 143 5.07 31.92 -0.23
CA GLY A 143 5.57 31.24 -1.42
C GLY A 143 6.31 29.92 -1.13
N ARG A 144 6.21 29.42 0.10
CA ARG A 144 6.73 28.12 0.52
C ARG A 144 5.90 27.01 -0.14
N ARG A 145 6.58 25.99 -0.69
CA ARG A 145 5.91 24.89 -1.39
C ARG A 145 6.42 23.55 -0.90
N VAL A 146 5.48 22.66 -0.62
CA VAL A 146 5.78 21.28 -0.24
C VAL A 146 5.10 20.33 -1.19
N VAL A 147 5.85 19.36 -1.71
CA VAL A 147 5.30 18.33 -2.59
C VAL A 147 4.99 17.07 -1.81
N ILE A 148 3.92 16.39 -2.21
CA ILE A 148 3.44 15.16 -1.59
C ILE A 148 3.67 14.00 -2.56
N VAL A 149 4.27 12.94 -2.04
CA VAL A 149 4.54 11.71 -2.77
C VAL A 149 4.04 10.54 -1.94
N ARG A 150 2.98 9.87 -2.42
CA ARG A 150 2.47 8.64 -1.83
C ARG A 150 3.09 7.43 -2.53
N GLN A 151 3.61 6.48 -1.76
CA GLN A 151 3.97 5.17 -2.26
C GLN A 151 2.75 4.24 -2.22
N GLY A 152 2.28 3.77 -3.38
CA GLY A 152 1.19 2.79 -3.43
C GLY A 152 1.59 1.39 -2.95
N ARG A 153 0.61 0.59 -2.50
CA ARG A 153 0.86 -0.76 -1.97
C ARG A 153 1.47 -1.70 -3.01
N THR A 154 0.96 -1.67 -4.23
CA THR A 154 1.48 -2.49 -5.35
C THR A 154 2.73 -1.94 -6.02
N ALA A 155 3.23 -0.77 -5.58
CA ALA A 155 4.44 -0.18 -6.13
C ALA A 155 5.67 -1.01 -5.76
N ASP A 156 6.32 -1.58 -6.78
CA ASP A 156 7.57 -2.28 -6.57
C ASP A 156 8.71 -1.30 -6.19
N ARG A 157 9.71 -1.81 -5.46
CA ARG A 157 10.85 -1.02 -4.98
C ARG A 157 11.59 -0.30 -6.10
N THR A 158 11.74 -0.93 -7.27
CA THR A 158 12.48 -0.37 -8.40
C THR A 158 11.71 0.79 -9.06
N ALA A 159 10.40 0.64 -9.26
CA ALA A 159 9.53 1.67 -9.82
C ALA A 159 9.47 2.89 -8.89
N PHE A 160 9.33 2.66 -7.58
CA PHE A 160 9.36 3.73 -6.61
C PHE A 160 10.74 4.41 -6.53
N ALA A 161 11.84 3.65 -6.52
CA ALA A 161 13.18 4.22 -6.58
C ALA A 161 13.41 5.08 -7.84
N LYS A 162 12.92 4.66 -9.01
CA LYS A 162 12.96 5.47 -10.23
C LYS A 162 12.17 6.77 -10.08
N ARG A 163 11.01 6.72 -9.41
CA ARG A 163 10.18 7.90 -9.12
C ARG A 163 10.91 8.89 -8.21
N ILE A 164 11.51 8.42 -7.12
CA ILE A 164 12.29 9.26 -6.19
C ILE A 164 13.53 9.85 -6.87
N ARG A 165 14.25 9.08 -7.69
CA ARG A 165 15.39 9.62 -8.46
C ARG A 165 14.99 10.70 -9.46
N ARG A 166 13.78 10.61 -10.05
CA ARG A 166 13.25 11.68 -10.91
C ARG A 166 12.90 12.92 -10.09
N LEU A 167 12.31 12.74 -8.91
CA LEU A 167 12.04 13.84 -7.97
C LEU A 167 13.32 14.58 -7.60
N GLN A 168 14.39 13.86 -7.24
CA GLN A 168 15.68 14.45 -6.88
C GLN A 168 16.34 15.26 -8.01
N ARG A 169 15.97 15.00 -9.27
CA ARG A 169 16.44 15.76 -10.44
C ARG A 169 15.55 16.95 -10.79
N THR A 170 14.41 17.07 -10.13
CA THR A 170 13.43 18.12 -10.39
C THR A 170 13.74 19.29 -9.48
N SER A 171 14.05 20.45 -10.05
CA SER A 171 14.28 21.69 -9.29
C SER A 171 12.96 22.29 -8.79
N GLY A 172 13.02 23.10 -7.73
CA GLY A 172 11.90 23.94 -7.28
C GLY A 172 11.04 23.39 -6.14
N CYS A 173 11.38 22.23 -5.57
CA CYS A 173 10.74 21.74 -4.33
C CYS A 173 11.64 22.03 -3.13
N SER A 174 11.17 22.82 -2.16
CA SER A 174 11.94 23.06 -0.93
C SER A 174 11.78 21.93 0.09
N ALA A 175 10.61 21.27 0.09
CA ALA A 175 10.37 20.09 0.92
C ALA A 175 9.52 19.01 0.24
N VAL A 176 9.68 17.76 0.69
CA VAL A 176 8.95 16.59 0.24
C VAL A 176 8.31 15.88 1.44
N LEU A 177 7.00 15.63 1.38
CA LEU A 177 6.28 14.72 2.28
C LEU A 177 6.07 13.37 1.61
N LEU A 178 6.68 12.33 2.17
CA LEU A 178 6.60 10.95 1.70
C LEU A 178 5.64 10.13 2.56
N ILE A 179 4.54 9.70 1.97
CA ILE A 179 3.55 8.86 2.63
C ILE A 179 3.76 7.41 2.20
N CYS A 180 4.08 6.53 3.16
CA CYS A 180 4.40 5.13 2.91
C CYS A 180 3.33 4.21 3.52
N PRO A 181 2.95 3.10 2.86
CA PRO A 181 1.83 2.29 3.32
C PRO A 181 2.20 1.36 4.49
N ASP A 182 3.50 1.12 4.71
CA ASP A 182 4.03 0.26 5.76
C ASP A 182 5.49 0.62 6.11
N GLU A 183 5.94 0.08 7.23
CA GLU A 183 7.24 0.39 7.84
C GLU A 183 8.43 -0.06 6.96
N PRO A 184 8.47 -1.25 6.34
CA PRO A 184 9.56 -1.61 5.42
C PRO A 184 9.66 -0.68 4.21
N ARG A 185 8.53 -0.24 3.65
CA ARG A 185 8.52 0.75 2.56
C ARG A 185 8.97 2.12 3.03
N LEU A 186 8.57 2.56 4.23
CA LEU A 186 9.07 3.80 4.85
C LEU A 186 10.60 3.78 5.00
N ARG A 187 11.17 2.70 5.53
CA ARG A 187 12.63 2.56 5.68
C ARG A 187 13.34 2.48 4.33
N HIS A 188 12.73 1.85 3.33
CA HIS A 188 13.25 1.88 1.97
C HIS A 188 13.24 3.29 1.37
N ALA A 189 12.13 4.02 1.50
CA ALA A 189 12.00 5.40 1.07
C ALA A 189 13.06 6.28 1.75
N ARG A 190 13.26 6.13 3.07
CA ARG A 190 14.30 6.81 3.86
C ARG A 190 15.69 6.65 3.25
N ARG A 191 16.08 5.43 2.88
CA ARG A 191 17.37 5.16 2.22
C ARG A 191 17.49 5.83 0.85
N LEU A 192 16.40 5.94 0.11
CA LEU A 192 16.42 6.57 -1.22
C LEU A 192 16.62 8.08 -1.15
N ILE A 193 16.16 8.71 -0.07
CA ILE A 193 16.26 10.17 0.12
C ILE A 193 17.46 10.62 0.95
N SER A 194 18.28 9.70 1.49
CA SER A 194 19.41 10.04 2.36
C SER A 194 20.48 10.95 1.73
N GLY A 195 20.42 11.20 0.41
CA GLY A 195 21.25 12.18 -0.29
C GLY A 195 20.46 13.18 -1.14
N SER A 196 19.17 13.38 -0.83
CA SER A 196 18.33 14.38 -1.49
C SER A 196 18.73 15.79 -1.07
N SER A 197 18.77 16.74 -2.02
CA SER A 197 18.95 18.16 -1.71
C SER A 197 17.68 18.79 -1.09
N ALA A 198 16.51 18.24 -1.39
CA ALA A 198 15.26 18.69 -0.79
C ALA A 198 15.06 18.08 0.60
N ILE A 199 14.66 18.92 1.57
CA ILE A 199 14.28 18.47 2.91
C ILE A 199 13.12 17.49 2.78
N SER A 200 13.24 16.32 3.39
CA SER A 200 12.29 15.23 3.16
C SER A 200 11.82 14.65 4.49
N PHE A 201 10.51 14.52 4.64
CA PHE A 201 9.87 13.94 5.82
C PHE A 201 9.02 12.75 5.40
N LEU A 202 9.01 11.71 6.22
CA LEU A 202 8.29 10.47 5.93
C LEU A 202 7.33 10.11 7.06
N ALA A 203 6.15 9.61 6.71
CA ALA A 203 5.19 9.07 7.66
C ALA A 203 4.48 7.84 7.09
N LEU A 204 3.91 7.03 7.98
CA LEU A 204 3.03 5.94 7.59
C LEU A 204 1.66 6.49 7.20
N GLU A 205 1.06 5.95 6.15
CA GLU A 205 -0.24 6.37 5.63
C GLU A 205 -1.34 6.27 6.70
N HIS A 206 -1.34 5.18 7.47
CA HIS A 206 -2.25 5.00 8.60
C HIS A 206 -2.15 6.15 9.60
N ASP A 207 -0.93 6.56 9.95
CA ASP A 207 -0.70 7.59 10.96
C ASP A 207 -1.12 8.97 10.44
N VAL A 208 -0.81 9.28 9.18
CA VAL A 208 -1.21 10.53 8.51
C VAL A 208 -2.73 10.68 8.46
N VAL A 209 -3.46 9.58 8.23
CA VAL A 209 -4.92 9.62 8.12
C VAL A 209 -5.62 9.69 9.47
N LEU A 210 -5.06 9.06 10.51
CA LEU A 210 -5.79 8.85 11.79
C LEU A 210 -5.34 9.73 12.96
N GLN A 211 -4.10 10.23 12.98
CA GLN A 211 -3.52 10.86 14.17
C GLN A 211 -3.67 12.39 14.22
N GLY A 212 -4.06 13.04 13.11
CA GLY A 212 -4.23 14.49 13.03
C GLY A 212 -2.90 15.26 13.02
N ALA A 213 -2.98 16.59 13.16
CA ALA A 213 -1.85 17.47 12.86
C ALA A 213 -0.79 17.58 13.98
N ASN A 214 -1.19 17.34 15.23
CA ASN A 214 -0.34 17.49 16.42
C ASN A 214 0.45 16.22 16.78
N ALA A 215 0.25 15.12 16.05
CA ALA A 215 0.91 13.86 16.37
C ALA A 215 2.35 13.81 15.82
N ASP A 216 3.28 13.31 16.63
CA ASP A 216 4.70 13.18 16.28
C ASP A 216 4.97 11.96 15.39
N ILE A 217 4.47 12.03 14.16
CA ILE A 217 4.47 10.92 13.19
C ILE A 217 5.47 11.14 12.04
N TRP A 218 5.90 12.38 11.81
CA TRP A 218 6.78 12.73 10.70
C TRP A 218 8.23 12.51 11.07
N ARG A 219 8.91 11.70 10.28
CA ARG A 219 10.31 11.30 10.52
C ARG A 219 11.22 12.01 9.53
N GLY A 220 12.29 12.61 10.01
CA GLY A 220 13.34 13.14 9.15
C GLY A 220 14.11 12.05 8.39
N PRO A 221 15.06 12.39 7.50
CA PRO A 221 15.82 11.41 6.73
C PRO A 221 16.69 10.47 7.58
N SER A 222 17.14 10.90 8.76
CA SER A 222 17.80 10.01 9.75
C SER A 222 16.80 9.10 10.45
N GLY A 223 15.56 9.56 10.62
CA GLY A 223 14.50 8.90 11.38
C GLY A 223 14.63 9.01 12.89
N ALA A 224 15.62 9.75 13.41
CA ALA A 224 15.84 9.93 14.84
C ALA A 224 14.82 10.89 15.47
N VAL A 225 14.52 11.99 14.76
CA VAL A 225 13.56 13.00 15.21
C VAL A 225 12.20 12.68 14.63
N ARG A 226 11.20 12.67 15.51
CA ARG A 226 9.78 12.70 15.16
C ARG A 226 9.26 14.10 15.37
N LEU A 227 8.50 14.59 14.42
CA LEU A 227 7.92 15.92 14.40
C LEU A 227 6.42 15.81 14.18
N ASN A 228 5.67 16.78 14.69
CA ASN A 228 4.31 17.01 14.26
C ASN A 228 4.27 17.70 12.87
N LEU A 229 3.08 17.83 12.28
CA LEU A 229 2.95 18.39 10.94
C LEU A 229 3.31 19.88 10.91
N ARG A 230 3.02 20.63 11.99
CA ARG A 230 3.31 22.06 12.07
C ARG A 230 4.82 22.33 12.03
N GLU A 231 5.58 21.62 12.86
CA GLU A 231 7.04 21.66 12.87
C GLU A 231 7.62 21.21 11.54
N THR A 232 7.10 20.12 10.98
CA THR A 232 7.51 19.63 9.65
C THR A 232 7.37 20.73 8.59
N LEU A 233 6.25 21.46 8.58
CA LEU A 233 5.99 22.53 7.63
C LEU A 233 6.75 23.83 7.93
N SER A 234 7.31 24.01 9.13
CA SER A 234 8.16 25.18 9.44
C SER A 234 9.55 25.08 8.79
N PHE A 235 10.02 23.88 8.45
CA PHE A 235 11.29 23.69 7.72
C PHE A 235 11.19 23.98 6.22
N VAL A 236 9.99 24.21 5.68
CA VAL A 236 9.78 24.45 4.24
C VAL A 236 10.27 25.84 3.87
N ALA A 237 11.24 25.94 2.96
CA ALA A 237 11.73 27.22 2.44
C ALA A 237 10.88 27.75 1.26
N PRO A 238 10.98 29.05 0.90
CA PRO A 238 10.41 29.55 -0.35
C PRO A 238 10.97 28.79 -1.57
N ALA A 239 10.11 28.48 -2.55
CA ALA A 239 10.52 27.77 -3.76
C ALA A 239 10.96 28.74 -4.87
N SER A 240 12.04 28.40 -5.59
CA SER A 240 12.62 29.24 -6.67
C SER A 240 11.86 29.20 -8.00
N GLY A 241 10.75 28.47 -8.08
CA GLY A 241 9.98 28.34 -9.31
C GLY A 241 8.81 27.38 -9.17
N ARG A 242 7.95 27.34 -10.18
CA ARG A 242 6.86 26.36 -10.25
C ARG A 242 7.21 25.30 -11.28
N GLN A 243 7.01 24.04 -10.93
CA GLN A 243 7.18 22.97 -11.89
C GLN A 243 6.09 23.07 -12.98
N PRO A 244 6.49 23.20 -14.26
CA PRO A 244 5.52 23.18 -15.34
C PRO A 244 5.02 21.74 -15.50
N GLU A 245 3.72 21.56 -15.32
CA GLU A 245 3.07 20.34 -15.79
C GLU A 245 2.72 20.58 -17.26
N ARG A 246 2.99 19.59 -18.12
CA ARG A 246 2.52 19.66 -19.50
C ARG A 246 1.01 19.89 -19.49
N PRO A 247 0.45 20.84 -20.26
CA PRO A 247 -0.98 21.04 -20.31
C PRO A 247 -1.68 19.79 -20.88
N LEU A 248 -2.97 19.64 -20.58
CA LEU A 248 -3.81 18.67 -21.28
C LEU A 248 -3.98 19.13 -22.74
N SER A 249 -3.66 18.25 -23.70
CA SER A 249 -3.86 18.54 -25.13
C SER A 249 -5.34 18.69 -25.47
N ARG A 250 -6.21 17.94 -24.78
CA ARG A 250 -7.66 18.01 -24.89
C ARG A 250 -8.28 17.96 -23.50
N CYS A 251 -9.15 18.92 -23.22
CA CYS A 251 -10.00 18.93 -22.04
C CYS A 251 -11.45 18.87 -22.49
N THR A 252 -12.21 17.95 -21.91
CA THR A 252 -13.66 17.85 -22.16
C THR A 252 -14.43 18.08 -20.89
N MET A 253 -15.65 18.60 -21.03
CA MET A 253 -16.58 18.70 -19.91
C MET A 253 -16.77 17.33 -19.27
N PRO A 254 -16.88 17.25 -17.94
CA PRO A 254 -17.13 15.99 -17.27
C PRO A 254 -18.47 15.40 -17.69
N ARG A 255 -18.50 14.08 -17.93
CA ARG A 255 -19.75 13.33 -18.14
C ARG A 255 -20.44 13.09 -16.80
N SER A 256 -21.76 12.88 -16.81
CA SER A 256 -22.46 12.60 -15.57
C SER A 256 -21.94 11.30 -14.93
N LEU A 257 -21.86 11.27 -13.60
CA LEU A 257 -21.55 10.08 -12.82
C LEU A 257 -22.80 9.20 -12.66
N ASP A 258 -23.45 8.85 -13.76
CA ASP A 258 -24.49 7.85 -13.70
C ASP A 258 -23.83 6.47 -13.52
N LEU A 259 -23.91 5.94 -12.30
CA LEU A 259 -23.33 4.65 -11.95
C LEU A 259 -24.12 3.46 -12.53
N ALA A 260 -25.29 3.70 -13.13
CA ALA A 260 -26.09 2.67 -13.79
C ALA A 260 -25.55 2.32 -15.18
N GLU A 261 -24.91 3.27 -15.87
CA GLU A 261 -24.41 3.08 -17.24
C GLU A 261 -22.98 2.53 -17.27
N GLY A 262 -22.87 1.20 -17.18
CA GLY A 262 -21.70 0.46 -17.66
C GLY A 262 -20.58 0.18 -16.64
N ALA A 263 -19.77 -0.82 -16.97
CA ALA A 263 -18.64 -1.30 -16.17
C ALA A 263 -17.36 -0.47 -16.41
N GLU A 264 -17.43 0.85 -16.24
CA GLU A 264 -16.24 1.67 -16.44
C GLU A 264 -15.19 1.40 -15.34
N LEU A 265 -14.03 0.87 -15.76
CA LEU A 265 -12.93 0.47 -14.85
C LEU A 265 -12.45 1.60 -13.93
N TRP A 266 -12.60 2.86 -14.35
CA TRP A 266 -12.16 4.02 -13.55
C TRP A 266 -13.07 4.31 -12.34
N LEU A 267 -14.26 3.71 -12.29
CA LEU A 267 -15.17 3.74 -11.12
C LEU A 267 -14.88 2.61 -10.12
N THR A 268 -13.92 1.71 -10.39
CA THR A 268 -13.70 0.53 -9.53
C THR A 268 -13.50 0.92 -8.06
N SER A 269 -12.70 1.96 -7.77
CA SER A 269 -12.42 2.40 -6.40
C SER A 269 -13.66 2.90 -5.62
N THR A 270 -14.71 3.34 -6.30
CA THR A 270 -15.98 3.77 -5.66
C THR A 270 -17.00 2.65 -5.55
N ARG A 271 -16.90 1.62 -6.41
CA ARG A 271 -17.79 0.46 -6.43
C ARG A 271 -17.45 -0.60 -5.39
N LEU A 272 -16.20 -0.63 -4.95
CA LEU A 272 -15.73 -1.57 -3.93
C LEU A 272 -15.93 -1.02 -2.52
N SER A 273 -16.52 -1.84 -1.66
CA SER A 273 -16.50 -1.66 -0.21
C SER A 273 -15.09 -1.85 0.37
N MET A 274 -14.90 -1.41 1.61
CA MET A 274 -13.63 -1.57 2.34
C MET A 274 -13.13 -3.02 2.32
N ILE A 275 -14.01 -3.98 2.66
CA ILE A 275 -13.62 -5.39 2.78
C ILE A 275 -13.34 -6.03 1.41
N GLU A 276 -13.99 -5.57 0.34
CA GLU A 276 -13.70 -6.03 -1.04
C GLU A 276 -12.34 -5.52 -1.52
N LYS A 277 -11.99 -4.27 -1.20
CA LYS A 277 -10.63 -3.74 -1.46
C LYS A 277 -9.58 -4.53 -0.70
N ARG A 278 -9.84 -4.86 0.56
CA ARG A 278 -8.94 -5.70 1.37
C ARG A 278 -8.82 -7.11 0.80
N ALA A 279 -9.91 -7.74 0.40
CA ALA A 279 -9.87 -9.05 -0.25
C ALA A 279 -9.04 -9.00 -1.55
N LEU A 280 -9.22 -7.98 -2.38
CA LEU A 280 -8.44 -7.79 -3.60
C LEU A 280 -6.93 -7.58 -3.31
N ASP A 281 -6.60 -6.76 -2.31
CA ASP A 281 -5.22 -6.56 -1.85
C ASP A 281 -4.60 -7.89 -1.37
N LEU A 282 -5.33 -8.71 -0.61
CA LEU A 282 -4.85 -10.00 -0.13
C LEU A 282 -4.69 -11.02 -1.26
N ILE A 283 -5.58 -11.07 -2.25
CA ILE A 283 -5.43 -11.95 -3.42
C ILE A 283 -4.22 -11.52 -4.27
N ALA A 284 -3.95 -10.22 -4.37
CA ALA A 284 -2.76 -9.72 -5.06
C ALA A 284 -1.47 -10.10 -4.32
N ASP A 285 -1.49 -10.00 -2.99
CA ASP A 285 -0.34 -10.32 -2.14
C ASP A 285 -0.06 -11.82 -2.08
N TRP A 286 -1.12 -12.61 -1.94
CA TRP A 286 -1.13 -14.05 -1.85
C TRP A 286 -1.72 -14.64 -3.14
N THR A 287 -1.06 -14.40 -4.27
CA THR A 287 -1.56 -14.87 -5.58
C THR A 287 -1.68 -16.40 -5.61
N TRP A 288 -2.75 -16.92 -6.22
CA TRP A 288 -3.10 -18.35 -6.25
C TRP A 288 -3.55 -18.93 -4.90
N ILE A 289 -3.97 -18.07 -3.97
CA ILE A 289 -4.54 -18.45 -2.68
C ILE A 289 -5.87 -19.20 -2.85
N ARG A 290 -6.10 -20.21 -2.01
CA ARG A 290 -7.40 -20.88 -1.94
C ARG A 290 -8.41 -20.03 -1.17
N PRO A 291 -9.72 -20.13 -1.49
CA PRO A 291 -10.74 -19.41 -0.74
C PRO A 291 -10.68 -19.65 0.77
N LEU A 292 -10.40 -20.87 1.24
CA LEU A 292 -10.33 -21.17 2.67
C LEU A 292 -9.28 -20.30 3.39
N HIS A 293 -8.06 -20.23 2.85
CA HIS A 293 -6.98 -19.46 3.47
C HIS A 293 -7.25 -17.96 3.40
N LEU A 294 -7.86 -17.49 2.31
CA LEU A 294 -8.31 -16.09 2.21
C LEU A 294 -9.38 -15.76 3.26
N ALA A 295 -10.28 -16.69 3.57
CA ALA A 295 -11.30 -16.52 4.62
C ALA A 295 -10.63 -16.25 5.98
N SER A 296 -9.62 -17.05 6.32
CA SER A 296 -8.81 -16.90 7.54
C SER A 296 -8.06 -15.56 7.58
N LEU A 297 -7.44 -15.16 6.47
CA LEU A 297 -6.74 -13.86 6.38
C LEU A 297 -7.69 -12.66 6.52
N LEU A 298 -8.94 -12.80 6.06
CA LEU A 298 -9.98 -11.77 6.17
C LEU A 298 -10.73 -11.78 7.51
N GLY A 299 -10.67 -12.88 8.25
CA GLY A 299 -11.49 -13.08 9.44
C GLY A 299 -12.98 -13.14 9.14
N VAL A 300 -13.37 -13.81 8.05
CA VAL A 300 -14.77 -13.93 7.64
C VAL A 300 -15.16 -15.40 7.39
N GLY A 301 -16.41 -15.74 7.68
CA GLY A 301 -16.94 -17.07 7.39
C GLY A 301 -17.10 -17.34 5.88
N ARG A 302 -17.20 -18.64 5.51
CA ARG A 302 -17.30 -19.10 4.11
C ARG A 302 -18.43 -18.43 3.31
N ARG A 303 -19.62 -18.28 3.90
CA ARG A 303 -20.78 -17.63 3.25
C ARG A 303 -20.48 -16.17 2.90
N ARG A 304 -19.88 -15.43 3.83
CA ARG A 304 -19.51 -14.02 3.61
C ARG A 304 -18.42 -13.93 2.54
N LEU A 305 -17.40 -14.79 2.59
CA LEU A 305 -16.39 -14.84 1.55
C LEU A 305 -16.98 -15.12 0.17
N ALA A 306 -17.89 -16.08 0.04
CA ALA A 306 -18.53 -16.40 -1.23
C ALA A 306 -19.30 -15.21 -1.83
N GLN A 307 -19.94 -14.39 -0.99
CA GLN A 307 -20.57 -13.14 -1.42
C GLN A 307 -19.54 -12.12 -1.93
N LEU A 308 -18.45 -11.91 -1.18
CA LEU A 308 -17.36 -11.00 -1.56
C LEU A 308 -16.73 -11.41 -2.89
N LEU A 309 -16.38 -12.69 -3.02
CA LEU A 309 -15.77 -13.22 -4.24
C LEU A 309 -16.72 -13.16 -5.43
N ARG A 310 -18.03 -13.34 -5.24
CA ARG A 310 -19.01 -13.19 -6.33
C ARG A 310 -19.01 -11.75 -6.84
N ARG A 311 -18.99 -10.78 -5.92
CA ARG A 311 -18.97 -9.37 -6.29
C ARG A 311 -17.68 -8.96 -7.00
N LEU A 312 -16.52 -9.45 -6.56
CA LEU A 312 -15.25 -9.21 -7.25
C LEU A 312 -15.21 -9.86 -8.64
N ASP A 313 -15.82 -11.03 -8.79
CA ASP A 313 -15.96 -11.78 -10.05
C ASP A 313 -16.90 -11.07 -11.04
N GLU A 314 -18.06 -10.58 -10.59
CA GLU A 314 -18.99 -9.74 -11.38
C GLU A 314 -18.33 -8.46 -11.93
N LEU A 315 -17.33 -7.93 -11.22
CA LEU A 315 -16.54 -6.78 -11.62
C LEU A 315 -15.31 -7.15 -12.47
N ASN A 316 -15.13 -8.44 -12.77
CA ASN A 316 -13.98 -9.01 -13.45
C ASN A 316 -12.65 -8.64 -12.78
N LEU A 317 -12.58 -8.53 -11.45
CA LEU A 317 -11.35 -8.13 -10.74
C LEU A 317 -10.49 -9.31 -10.28
N ILE A 318 -11.07 -10.50 -10.30
CA ILE A 318 -10.40 -11.74 -9.90
C ILE A 318 -10.70 -12.82 -10.94
N ASP A 319 -9.79 -13.78 -11.05
CA ASP A 319 -10.01 -15.02 -11.78
C ASP A 319 -10.09 -16.17 -10.79
N ARG A 320 -11.05 -17.07 -11.02
CA ARG A 320 -11.20 -18.33 -10.30
C ARG A 320 -10.71 -19.46 -11.16
N VAL A 321 -9.61 -20.06 -10.75
CA VAL A 321 -8.88 -20.99 -11.59
C VAL A 321 -8.75 -22.32 -10.86
N ALA A 322 -9.25 -23.39 -11.46
CA ALA A 322 -9.07 -24.74 -10.94
C ALA A 322 -7.66 -25.24 -11.28
N HIS A 323 -6.92 -25.69 -10.26
CA HIS A 323 -5.61 -26.31 -10.45
C HIS A 323 -5.44 -27.44 -9.44
N ALA A 324 -5.06 -28.62 -9.93
CA ALA A 324 -4.98 -29.86 -9.15
C ALA A 324 -6.26 -30.17 -8.34
N GLY A 325 -7.44 -29.93 -8.95
CA GLY A 325 -8.74 -30.20 -8.32
C GLY A 325 -9.23 -29.14 -7.32
N TYR A 326 -8.44 -28.10 -7.03
CA TYR A 326 -8.81 -27.06 -6.07
C TYR A 326 -9.05 -25.70 -6.73
N PRO A 327 -10.07 -24.93 -6.30
CA PRO A 327 -10.26 -23.55 -6.75
C PRO A 327 -9.19 -22.64 -6.14
N ARG A 328 -8.53 -21.86 -6.99
CA ARG A 328 -7.55 -20.85 -6.61
C ARG A 328 -7.97 -19.49 -7.11
N LEU A 329 -7.61 -18.47 -6.35
CA LEU A 329 -7.93 -17.09 -6.62
C LEU A 329 -6.68 -16.35 -7.07
N ALA A 330 -6.81 -15.59 -8.14
CA ALA A 330 -5.81 -14.64 -8.58
C ALA A 330 -6.47 -13.34 -9.00
N VAL A 331 -5.69 -12.26 -9.07
CA VAL A 331 -6.18 -10.99 -9.61
C VAL A 331 -6.18 -11.07 -11.14
N SER A 332 -7.30 -10.71 -11.75
CA SER A 332 -7.43 -10.66 -13.22
C SER A 332 -6.60 -9.52 -13.83
N ASP A 333 -6.52 -9.44 -15.15
CA ASP A 333 -5.83 -8.34 -15.83
C ASP A 333 -6.49 -6.97 -15.62
N GLU A 334 -7.81 -6.93 -15.44
CA GLU A 334 -8.62 -5.77 -15.07
C GLU A 334 -8.38 -5.38 -13.61
N GLY A 335 -8.37 -6.36 -12.69
CA GLY A 335 -8.03 -6.14 -11.29
C GLY A 335 -6.62 -5.59 -11.13
N LEU A 336 -5.64 -6.17 -11.84
CA LEU A 336 -4.25 -5.69 -11.87
C LEU A 336 -4.17 -4.27 -12.42
N ALA A 337 -4.98 -3.93 -13.42
CA ALA A 337 -5.04 -2.57 -13.95
C ALA A 337 -5.63 -1.60 -12.94
N ALA A 338 -6.75 -1.95 -12.30
CA ALA A 338 -7.40 -1.12 -11.28
C ALA A 338 -6.44 -0.83 -10.10
N MET A 339 -5.80 -1.87 -9.55
CA MET A 339 -4.83 -1.73 -8.46
C MET A 339 -3.60 -0.91 -8.88
N ALA A 340 -3.06 -1.16 -10.08
CA ALA A 340 -1.90 -0.41 -10.58
C ALA A 340 -2.23 1.08 -10.74
N ARG A 341 -3.42 1.43 -11.25
CA ARG A 341 -3.83 2.84 -11.39
C ARG A 341 -4.05 3.49 -10.03
N ARG A 342 -4.70 2.80 -9.08
CA ARG A 342 -4.87 3.22 -7.67
C ARG A 342 -3.54 3.59 -7.02
N ASP A 343 -2.52 2.75 -7.24
CA ASP A 343 -1.21 2.87 -6.61
C ASP A 343 -0.16 3.62 -7.45
N ARG A 344 -0.58 4.22 -8.58
CA ARG A 344 0.28 4.94 -9.53
C ARG A 344 1.46 4.11 -10.04
N VAL A 345 1.19 2.86 -10.38
CA VAL A 345 2.12 1.88 -10.95
C VAL A 345 1.79 1.64 -12.43
N SER A 346 2.76 1.18 -13.20
CA SER A 346 2.54 0.81 -14.61
C SER A 346 1.67 -0.46 -14.72
N VAL A 347 0.49 -0.30 -15.31
CA VAL A 347 -0.44 -1.41 -15.64
C VAL A 347 0.26 -2.51 -16.44
N GLY A 348 1.04 -2.15 -17.46
CA GLY A 348 1.77 -3.10 -18.30
C GLY A 348 2.81 -3.91 -17.51
N ASN A 349 3.53 -3.29 -16.58
CA ASN A 349 4.47 -4.00 -15.72
C ASN A 349 3.76 -4.93 -14.73
N SER A 350 2.62 -4.51 -14.17
CA SER A 350 1.80 -5.36 -13.30
C SER A 350 1.31 -6.60 -14.04
N ARG A 351 0.71 -6.44 -15.23
CA ARG A 351 0.26 -7.56 -16.08
C ARG A 351 1.42 -8.48 -16.49
N LYS A 352 2.54 -7.91 -16.97
CA LYS A 352 3.74 -8.69 -17.34
C LYS A 352 4.23 -9.61 -16.20
N ARG A 353 4.06 -9.21 -14.95
CA ARG A 353 4.50 -9.99 -13.78
C ARG A 353 3.44 -10.95 -13.29
N TRP A 354 2.19 -10.50 -13.18
CA TRP A 354 1.17 -11.17 -12.37
C TRP A 354 -0.03 -11.67 -13.16
N SER A 355 -0.14 -11.36 -14.46
CA SER A 355 -1.25 -11.84 -15.29
C SER A 355 -1.39 -13.35 -15.20
N VAL A 356 -2.61 -13.80 -14.97
CA VAL A 356 -2.98 -15.23 -14.97
C VAL A 356 -3.61 -15.67 -16.29
N ARG A 357 -3.72 -14.75 -17.26
CA ARG A 357 -4.23 -15.04 -18.59
C ARG A 357 -3.41 -16.15 -19.24
N GLN A 358 -4.10 -17.05 -19.91
CA GLN A 358 -3.45 -18.12 -20.67
C GLN A 358 -2.66 -17.56 -21.86
N ARG A 359 -1.55 -18.22 -22.21
CA ARG A 359 -0.80 -17.89 -23.44
C ARG A 359 -1.50 -18.43 -24.68
N GLN A 360 -2.03 -19.63 -24.56
CA GLN A 360 -2.81 -20.33 -25.56
C GLN A 360 -4.18 -20.65 -24.94
N ALA A 361 -5.23 -19.99 -25.45
CA ALA A 361 -6.59 -20.23 -24.99
C ALA A 361 -7.00 -21.68 -25.29
N GLY A 362 -7.66 -22.34 -24.34
CA GLY A 362 -8.14 -23.72 -24.49
C GLY A 362 -7.09 -24.81 -24.20
N ALA A 363 -5.80 -24.47 -24.14
CA ALA A 363 -4.78 -25.41 -23.68
C ALA A 363 -4.88 -25.64 -22.15
N PRO A 364 -4.43 -26.80 -21.64
CA PRO A 364 -4.42 -27.07 -20.21
C PRO A 364 -3.73 -25.95 -19.44
N LEU A 365 -4.27 -25.63 -18.27
CA LEU A 365 -3.65 -24.68 -17.38
C LEU A 365 -2.47 -25.34 -16.66
N ASP A 366 -1.27 -25.09 -17.17
CA ASP A 366 -0.02 -25.37 -16.49
C ASP A 366 0.78 -24.07 -16.25
N TRP A 367 1.90 -24.19 -15.54
CA TRP A 367 2.78 -23.05 -15.27
C TRP A 367 3.45 -22.49 -16.53
N ARG A 368 3.47 -23.20 -17.67
CA ARG A 368 4.04 -22.73 -18.94
C ARG A 368 3.03 -21.90 -19.72
N ASN A 369 1.75 -22.23 -19.62
CA ASN A 369 0.64 -21.59 -20.31
C ASN A 369 0.06 -20.37 -19.58
N VAL A 370 0.85 -19.65 -18.75
CA VAL A 370 0.42 -18.40 -18.10
C VAL A 370 1.31 -17.24 -18.56
N GLN A 371 0.72 -16.05 -18.78
CA GLN A 371 1.47 -14.90 -19.30
C GLN A 371 2.43 -14.29 -18.27
N GLY A 372 1.97 -14.07 -17.03
CA GLY A 372 2.72 -13.39 -15.97
C GLY A 372 3.95 -14.16 -15.50
N ILE A 373 5.12 -13.52 -15.52
CA ILE A 373 6.41 -14.16 -15.15
C ILE A 373 6.40 -14.71 -13.72
N ARG A 374 5.88 -13.94 -12.75
CA ARG A 374 5.81 -14.35 -11.34
C ARG A 374 4.68 -15.35 -11.11
N SER A 375 3.54 -15.18 -11.78
CA SER A 375 2.44 -16.15 -11.70
C SER A 375 2.87 -17.54 -12.18
N ARG A 376 3.66 -17.62 -13.27
CA ARG A 376 4.29 -18.88 -13.71
C ARG A 376 5.23 -19.47 -12.67
N GLN A 377 6.07 -18.65 -12.06
CA GLN A 377 7.00 -19.11 -11.02
C GLN A 377 6.24 -19.67 -9.81
N LEU A 378 5.18 -19.00 -9.35
CA LEU A 378 4.34 -19.49 -8.25
C LEU A 378 3.65 -20.81 -8.61
N LEU A 379 3.06 -20.92 -9.81
CA LEU A 379 2.44 -22.16 -10.26
C LEU A 379 3.42 -23.33 -10.34
N ARG A 380 4.68 -23.08 -10.75
CA ARG A 380 5.73 -24.12 -10.76
C ARG A 380 6.03 -24.66 -9.35
N HIS A 381 5.77 -23.87 -8.31
CA HIS A 381 6.03 -24.19 -6.92
C HIS A 381 4.74 -24.20 -6.08
N ILE A 382 3.59 -24.51 -6.72
CA ILE A 382 2.28 -24.25 -6.11
C ILE A 382 2.05 -24.98 -4.80
N ASP A 383 2.53 -26.21 -4.66
CA ASP A 383 2.41 -26.98 -3.42
C ASP A 383 3.18 -26.34 -2.27
N HIS A 384 4.36 -25.77 -2.56
CA HIS A 384 5.14 -25.02 -1.56
C HIS A 384 4.42 -23.73 -1.19
N THR A 385 3.95 -22.97 -2.19
CA THR A 385 3.17 -21.75 -1.98
C THR A 385 1.88 -22.03 -1.17
N GLU A 386 1.23 -23.16 -1.41
CA GLU A 386 0.05 -23.62 -0.69
C GLU A 386 0.34 -23.82 0.80
N SER A 387 1.45 -24.47 1.17
CA SER A 387 1.82 -24.64 2.57
C SER A 387 2.08 -23.30 3.27
N VAL A 388 2.71 -22.35 2.57
CA VAL A 388 2.92 -20.99 3.08
C VAL A 388 1.58 -20.26 3.28
N HIS A 389 0.64 -20.39 2.33
CA HIS A 389 -0.70 -19.83 2.46
C HIS A 389 -1.48 -20.43 3.63
N TRP A 390 -1.38 -21.75 3.82
CA TRP A 390 -1.98 -22.46 4.94
C TRP A 390 -1.44 -21.93 6.27
N PHE A 391 -0.11 -21.81 6.41
CA PHE A 391 0.53 -21.27 7.61
C PHE A 391 0.07 -19.83 7.89
N ALA A 392 0.05 -18.98 6.87
CA ALA A 392 -0.41 -17.59 7.00
C ALA A 392 -1.89 -17.51 7.43
N GLY A 393 -2.74 -18.38 6.89
CA GLY A 393 -4.15 -18.52 7.28
C GLY A 393 -4.30 -18.93 8.75
N GLN A 394 -3.63 -20.01 9.17
CA GLN A 394 -3.65 -20.47 10.56
C GLN A 394 -3.15 -19.40 11.53
N LEU A 395 -2.05 -18.74 11.19
CA LEU A 395 -1.49 -17.67 11.99
C LEU A 395 -2.49 -16.52 12.18
N ALA A 396 -3.22 -16.13 11.13
CA ALA A 396 -4.21 -15.07 11.19
C ALA A 396 -5.45 -15.47 12.01
N ASP A 397 -5.89 -16.73 11.93
CA ASP A 397 -6.96 -17.27 12.79
C ASP A 397 -6.53 -17.24 14.25
N GLN A 398 -5.39 -17.86 14.57
CA GLN A 398 -4.87 -17.91 15.95
C GLN A 398 -4.58 -16.54 16.54
N ALA A 399 -4.05 -15.62 15.74
CA ALA A 399 -3.81 -14.26 16.20
C ALA A 399 -5.12 -13.59 16.64
N ARG A 400 -6.20 -13.73 15.86
CA ARG A 400 -7.52 -13.22 16.24
C ARG A 400 -8.06 -13.91 17.49
N ASP A 401 -7.99 -15.23 17.55
CA ASP A 401 -8.54 -16.00 18.68
C ASP A 401 -7.83 -15.67 20.00
N ARG A 402 -6.53 -15.33 19.94
CA ARG A 402 -5.71 -14.96 21.10
C ARG A 402 -5.63 -13.46 21.35
N GLY A 403 -6.41 -12.63 20.63
CA GLY A 403 -6.35 -11.17 20.75
C GLY A 403 -5.02 -10.54 20.30
N VAL A 404 -4.17 -11.29 19.61
CA VAL A 404 -2.88 -10.84 19.07
C VAL A 404 -3.10 -10.06 17.79
N ARG A 405 -2.51 -8.86 17.70
CA ARG A 405 -2.64 -8.04 16.50
C ARG A 405 -1.52 -8.36 15.51
N ALA A 406 -1.87 -8.90 14.34
CA ALA A 406 -0.95 -8.98 13.22
C ALA A 406 -0.75 -7.58 12.60
N LEU A 407 0.39 -6.95 12.90
CA LEU A 407 0.75 -5.63 12.36
C LEU A 407 1.20 -5.72 10.91
N GLN A 408 1.87 -6.81 10.55
CA GLN A 408 2.35 -7.05 9.20
C GLN A 408 2.38 -8.54 8.87
N LEU A 409 1.95 -8.88 7.66
CA LEU A 409 1.97 -10.22 7.11
C LEU A 409 2.31 -10.13 5.62
N ASP A 410 3.61 -10.21 5.33
CA ASP A 410 4.18 -9.99 4.00
C ASP A 410 4.37 -11.32 3.24
N PRO A 411 3.89 -11.43 1.99
CA PRO A 411 4.18 -12.57 1.11
C PRO A 411 5.65 -12.56 0.63
N PRO A 412 6.13 -13.64 -0.04
CA PRO A 412 7.56 -13.80 -0.35
C PRO A 412 8.17 -12.62 -1.11
N HIS A 413 7.40 -12.07 -2.06
CA HIS A 413 7.85 -10.99 -2.92
C HIS A 413 7.96 -9.62 -2.21
N ARG A 414 7.34 -9.47 -1.03
CA ARG A 414 7.49 -8.31 -0.13
C ARG A 414 8.49 -8.58 0.99
N ALA A 415 8.60 -9.84 1.42
CA ALA A 415 9.50 -10.28 2.48
C ALA A 415 10.99 -10.26 2.07
N SER A 416 11.30 -10.39 0.78
CA SER A 416 12.68 -10.36 0.25
C SER A 416 13.49 -9.12 0.69
N ARG A 417 14.77 -9.29 1.04
CA ARG A 417 15.70 -8.21 1.45
C ARG A 417 16.99 -8.27 0.65
N TYR A 418 17.59 -7.09 0.43
CA TYR A 418 18.88 -6.94 -0.24
C TYR A 418 19.83 -6.20 0.68
N PHE A 419 21.07 -6.68 0.79
CA PHE A 419 22.07 -6.14 1.71
C PHE A 419 23.48 -6.31 1.14
N ARG A 420 24.44 -5.52 1.65
CA ARG A 420 25.86 -5.72 1.32
C ARG A 420 26.52 -6.54 2.42
N HIS A 421 27.36 -7.48 2.03
CA HIS A 421 28.17 -8.31 2.93
C HIS A 421 29.51 -8.60 2.23
N HIS A 422 30.62 -8.12 2.82
CA HIS A 422 31.95 -8.05 2.17
C HIS A 422 31.87 -7.45 0.76
N ASP A 423 31.35 -6.22 0.66
CA ASP A 423 31.17 -5.43 -0.58
C ASP A 423 30.34 -6.04 -1.71
N ARG A 424 29.81 -7.25 -1.51
CA ARG A 424 28.93 -7.91 -2.49
C ARG A 424 27.49 -7.68 -2.12
N LEU A 425 26.66 -7.34 -3.12
CA LEU A 425 25.21 -7.31 -2.96
C LEU A 425 24.68 -8.74 -2.83
N ARG A 426 23.98 -9.01 -1.74
CA ARG A 426 23.36 -10.29 -1.39
C ARG A 426 21.87 -10.09 -1.14
N SER A 427 21.14 -11.20 -1.03
CA SER A 427 19.72 -11.19 -0.72
C SER A 427 19.29 -12.39 0.12
N ILE A 428 18.23 -12.19 0.89
CA ILE A 428 17.40 -13.26 1.46
C ILE A 428 16.03 -13.22 0.79
N HIS A 429 15.42 -14.39 0.62
CA HIS A 429 14.10 -14.57 0.00
C HIS A 429 13.22 -15.44 0.89
N PRO A 430 12.80 -14.93 2.06
CA PRO A 430 11.89 -15.66 2.92
C PRO A 430 10.55 -15.89 2.22
N ASP A 431 9.91 -16.99 2.58
CA ASP A 431 8.56 -17.33 2.12
C ASP A 431 7.50 -16.41 2.71
N ALA A 432 7.72 -15.91 3.93
CA ALA A 432 6.91 -14.82 4.49
C ALA A 432 7.69 -14.00 5.50
N TYR A 433 7.18 -12.81 5.80
CA TYR A 433 7.62 -12.03 6.96
C TYR A 433 6.40 -11.63 7.79
N VAL A 434 6.51 -11.74 9.10
CA VAL A 434 5.43 -11.44 10.04
C VAL A 434 5.92 -10.49 11.11
N LEU A 435 5.07 -9.53 11.48
CA LEU A 435 5.20 -8.72 12.68
C LEU A 435 3.90 -8.80 13.47
N LEU A 436 3.99 -9.30 14.70
CA LEU A 436 2.88 -9.42 15.63
C LEU A 436 3.08 -8.44 16.79
N HIS A 437 1.97 -7.98 17.36
CA HIS A 437 1.94 -7.27 18.64
C HIS A 437 1.30 -8.17 19.68
N LEU A 438 2.12 -8.62 20.63
CA LEU A 438 1.72 -9.42 21.79
C LEU A 438 1.76 -8.51 23.03
N ASP A 439 1.19 -8.97 24.14
CA ASP A 439 1.26 -8.25 25.42
C ASP A 439 2.71 -8.04 25.89
N ALA A 440 3.58 -9.03 25.63
CA ALA A 440 5.02 -8.94 25.91
C ALA A 440 5.80 -8.04 24.92
N GLY A 441 5.10 -7.37 24.01
CA GLY A 441 5.69 -6.48 23.00
C GLY A 441 5.70 -7.06 21.58
N PRO A 442 6.27 -6.33 20.62
CA PRO A 442 6.31 -6.74 19.23
C PRO A 442 7.22 -7.97 19.04
N ARG A 443 6.78 -8.91 18.20
CA ARG A 443 7.61 -10.04 17.74
C ARG A 443 7.60 -10.11 16.22
N ALA A 444 8.79 -10.23 15.64
CA ALA A 444 8.95 -10.37 14.19
C ALA A 444 9.57 -11.71 13.85
N PHE A 445 9.21 -12.26 12.70
CA PHE A 445 9.88 -13.43 12.16
C PHE A 445 9.81 -13.53 10.64
N PHE A 446 10.84 -14.16 10.08
CA PHE A 446 10.84 -14.72 8.74
C PHE A 446 10.33 -16.15 8.79
N LEU A 447 9.56 -16.55 7.79
CA LEU A 447 9.16 -17.93 7.57
C LEU A 447 9.94 -18.50 6.40
N GLU A 448 10.47 -19.70 6.58
CA GLU A 448 10.95 -20.57 5.51
C GLU A 448 10.22 -21.90 5.63
N TRP A 449 9.46 -22.25 4.59
CA TRP A 449 8.91 -23.59 4.44
C TRP A 449 9.93 -24.43 3.69
N GLU A 450 10.29 -25.61 4.17
CA GLU A 450 11.34 -26.42 3.56
C GLU A 450 10.86 -27.84 3.27
N ARG A 451 10.94 -28.22 1.98
CA ARG A 451 10.47 -29.51 1.47
C ARG A 451 11.56 -30.35 0.84
N ARG A 452 12.72 -29.76 0.53
CA ARG A 452 13.74 -30.36 -0.34
C ARG A 452 15.10 -30.47 0.32
N ALA A 453 15.41 -29.61 1.29
CA ALA A 453 16.69 -29.64 1.98
C ALA A 453 16.74 -30.78 3.01
N VAL A 454 16.92 -32.01 2.51
CA VAL A 454 17.01 -33.23 3.34
C VAL A 454 18.46 -33.66 3.63
N ARG A 455 19.43 -33.10 2.89
CA ARG A 455 20.87 -33.40 3.10
C ARG A 455 21.56 -32.26 3.84
N PRO A 456 22.55 -32.53 4.72
CA PRO A 456 23.27 -31.48 5.44
C PRO A 456 23.84 -30.37 4.55
N ALA A 457 24.42 -30.71 3.41
CA ALA A 457 24.94 -29.71 2.46
C ALA A 457 23.85 -28.77 1.92
N THR A 458 22.66 -29.30 1.61
CA THR A 458 21.53 -28.49 1.14
C THR A 458 20.91 -27.65 2.26
N MET A 459 20.89 -28.17 3.49
CA MET A 459 20.44 -27.42 4.67
C MET A 459 21.36 -26.23 4.96
N LEU A 460 22.69 -26.45 4.92
CA LEU A 460 23.69 -25.39 5.05
C LEU A 460 23.54 -24.33 3.95
N ALA A 461 23.35 -24.75 2.70
CA ALA A 461 23.13 -23.84 1.58
C ALA A 461 21.88 -22.97 1.77
N ARG A 462 20.80 -23.52 2.35
CA ARG A 462 19.57 -22.80 2.69
C ARG A 462 19.78 -21.77 3.80
N LEU A 463 20.59 -22.10 4.81
CA LEU A 463 20.85 -21.24 5.96
C LEU A 463 21.88 -20.13 5.66
N ALA A 464 22.84 -20.36 4.77
CA ALA A 464 23.95 -19.44 4.49
C ALA A 464 23.54 -17.99 4.13
N PRO A 465 22.48 -17.71 3.35
CA PRO A 465 21.99 -16.35 3.15
C PRO A 465 21.58 -15.64 4.44
N TYR A 466 20.94 -16.35 5.38
CA TYR A 466 20.54 -15.80 6.67
C TYR A 466 21.73 -15.56 7.59
N LEU A 467 22.68 -16.50 7.69
CA LEU A 467 23.88 -16.28 8.50
C LEU A 467 24.62 -15.00 8.07
N ARG A 468 24.77 -14.79 6.75
CA ARG A 468 25.34 -13.54 6.22
C ARG A 468 24.49 -12.31 6.50
N TYR A 469 23.17 -12.42 6.51
CA TYR A 469 22.28 -11.31 6.81
C TYR A 469 22.37 -10.91 8.29
N TYR A 470 22.37 -11.89 9.19
CA TYR A 470 22.44 -11.69 10.64
C TYR A 470 23.84 -11.39 11.15
N ALA A 471 24.89 -11.64 10.36
CA ALA A 471 26.23 -11.12 10.59
C ALA A 471 26.38 -9.61 10.31
N THR A 472 25.29 -8.91 9.97
CA THR A 472 25.28 -7.45 9.72
C THR A 472 24.24 -6.78 10.62
N PRO A 473 24.27 -5.44 10.81
CA PRO A 473 23.21 -4.72 11.53
C PRO A 473 21.86 -4.67 10.77
N ARG A 474 21.79 -5.22 9.54
CA ARG A 474 20.62 -5.10 8.66
C ARG A 474 19.31 -5.67 9.20
N PRO A 475 19.25 -6.79 9.94
CA PRO A 475 17.98 -7.27 10.49
C PRO A 475 17.32 -6.20 11.35
N LEU A 476 18.07 -5.56 12.25
CA LEU A 476 17.57 -4.47 13.09
C LEU A 476 17.26 -3.22 12.25
N GLU A 477 18.13 -2.82 11.34
CA GLU A 477 17.90 -1.61 10.51
C GLU A 477 16.68 -1.73 9.58
N ASP A 478 16.48 -2.90 8.95
CA ASP A 478 15.39 -3.12 7.99
C ASP A 478 14.06 -3.35 8.71
N HIS A 479 14.06 -3.86 9.95
CA HIS A 479 12.85 -4.32 10.66
C HIS A 479 12.52 -3.57 11.97
N GLY A 480 13.47 -2.83 12.55
CA GLY A 480 13.33 -2.15 13.85
C GLY A 480 13.35 -3.09 15.05
N ILE A 481 13.38 -4.38 14.80
CA ILE A 481 13.50 -5.49 15.73
C ILE A 481 14.19 -6.62 14.97
N ILE A 482 15.03 -7.41 15.63
CA ILE A 482 15.68 -8.56 15.01
C ILE A 482 14.63 -9.66 14.81
N PRO A 483 14.26 -10.01 13.55
CA PRO A 483 13.28 -11.06 13.34
C PRO A 483 13.85 -12.42 13.74
N ALA A 484 13.05 -13.33 14.28
CA ALA A 484 13.42 -14.75 14.33
C ALA A 484 13.35 -15.37 12.92
N LEU A 485 14.11 -16.45 12.69
CA LEU A 485 13.92 -17.31 11.52
C LEU A 485 13.12 -18.54 11.97
N LEU A 486 11.89 -18.67 11.47
CA LEU A 486 11.08 -19.88 11.61
C LEU A 486 11.29 -20.77 10.39
N VAL A 487 11.70 -22.02 10.61
CA VAL A 487 11.83 -23.02 9.55
C VAL A 487 10.84 -24.14 9.81
N VAL A 488 9.99 -24.43 8.83
CA VAL A 488 8.98 -25.48 8.93
C VAL A 488 9.27 -26.57 7.91
N PHE A 489 9.42 -27.80 8.39
CA PHE A 489 9.58 -28.99 7.55
C PHE A 489 8.26 -29.76 7.42
N GLU A 490 8.15 -30.60 6.39
CA GLU A 490 7.05 -31.57 6.32
C GLU A 490 7.29 -32.76 7.29
N ASP A 491 8.56 -33.14 7.49
CA ASP A 491 8.96 -34.34 8.23
C ASP A 491 9.66 -34.00 9.57
N PRO A 492 9.27 -34.62 10.70
CA PRO A 492 9.86 -34.38 12.02
C PRO A 492 11.35 -34.77 12.13
N LEU A 493 11.79 -35.86 11.49
CA LEU A 493 13.18 -36.32 11.52
C LEU A 493 14.10 -35.31 10.82
N VAL A 494 13.64 -34.76 9.69
CA VAL A 494 14.38 -33.75 8.93
C VAL A 494 14.47 -32.44 9.73
N ALA A 495 13.41 -32.04 10.43
CA ALA A 495 13.42 -30.88 11.33
C ALA A 495 14.49 -31.01 12.43
N GLY A 496 14.56 -32.19 13.09
CA GLY A 496 15.58 -32.46 14.10
C GLY A 496 17.00 -32.49 13.54
N GLN A 497 17.19 -33.04 12.33
CA GLN A 497 18.49 -33.01 11.65
C GLN A 497 18.90 -31.58 11.27
N PHE A 498 17.96 -30.75 10.80
CA PHE A 498 18.23 -29.36 10.46
C PHE A 498 18.71 -28.55 11.66
N LEU A 499 18.13 -28.75 12.85
CA LEU A 499 18.57 -28.10 14.09
C LEU A 499 20.05 -28.39 14.38
N ARG A 500 20.47 -29.66 14.31
CA ARG A 500 21.88 -30.05 14.54
C ARG A 500 22.83 -29.42 13.52
N VAL A 501 22.44 -29.38 12.25
CA VAL A 501 23.24 -28.75 11.18
C VAL A 501 23.31 -27.24 11.38
N ALA A 502 22.19 -26.62 11.76
CA ALA A 502 22.11 -25.19 11.98
C ALA A 502 22.93 -24.73 13.18
N GLU A 503 22.93 -25.49 14.28
CA GLU A 503 23.77 -25.24 15.45
C GLU A 503 25.25 -25.12 15.07
N LEU A 504 25.78 -26.14 14.39
CA LEU A 504 27.16 -26.15 13.92
C LEU A 504 27.48 -24.98 12.98
N ALA A 505 26.53 -24.61 12.10
CA ALA A 505 26.70 -23.53 11.14
C ALA A 505 26.69 -22.15 11.81
N ILE A 506 25.78 -21.94 12.77
CA ILE A 506 25.64 -20.71 13.54
C ILE A 506 26.91 -20.49 14.34
N THR A 507 27.37 -21.48 15.11
CA THR A 507 28.61 -21.42 15.88
C THR A 507 29.81 -21.07 15.01
N ARG A 508 29.97 -21.73 13.84
CA ARG A 508 31.07 -21.44 12.91
C ARG A 508 31.04 -20.04 12.32
N SER A 509 29.85 -19.49 12.10
CA SER A 509 29.68 -18.17 11.50
C SER A 509 29.78 -17.02 12.50
N ALA A 510 29.76 -17.31 13.80
CA ALA A 510 29.63 -16.34 14.89
C ALA A 510 28.44 -15.36 14.72
N ALA A 511 27.42 -15.76 13.95
CA ALA A 511 26.23 -14.94 13.73
C ALA A 511 25.18 -15.20 14.82
N SER A 512 24.57 -14.14 15.37
CA SER A 512 23.41 -14.28 16.27
C SER A 512 22.13 -14.45 15.45
N LEU A 513 21.80 -15.71 15.09
CA LEU A 513 20.59 -16.05 14.36
C LEU A 513 19.55 -16.66 15.32
N PRO A 514 18.49 -15.93 15.70
CA PRO A 514 17.39 -16.48 16.50
C PRO A 514 16.57 -17.46 15.65
N LEU A 515 16.96 -18.73 15.66
CA LEU A 515 16.37 -19.80 14.87
C LEU A 515 15.35 -20.60 15.69
N ARG A 516 14.21 -20.90 15.06
CA ARG A 516 13.18 -21.81 15.55
C ARG A 516 12.77 -22.75 14.43
N VAL A 517 12.57 -24.02 14.77
CA VAL A 517 12.28 -25.08 13.80
C VAL A 517 11.07 -25.86 14.28
N SER A 518 10.18 -26.19 13.35
CA SER A 518 9.05 -27.07 13.60
C SER A 518 8.78 -27.93 12.37
N HIS A 519 7.75 -28.77 12.46
CA HIS A 519 7.24 -29.54 11.34
C HIS A 519 5.73 -29.42 11.25
N ARG A 520 5.18 -29.70 10.07
CA ARG A 520 3.77 -29.48 9.73
C ARG A 520 2.81 -30.16 10.70
N GLU A 521 2.98 -31.46 10.94
CA GLU A 521 2.08 -32.24 11.82
C GLU A 521 1.99 -31.65 13.24
N HIS A 522 3.12 -31.20 13.78
CA HIS A 522 3.13 -30.54 15.09
C HIS A 522 2.39 -29.20 15.05
N LEU A 523 2.65 -28.38 14.02
CA LEU A 523 1.91 -27.13 13.83
C LEU A 523 0.43 -27.33 13.57
N GLU A 524 -0.01 -28.44 12.97
CA GLU A 524 -1.44 -28.76 12.86
C GLU A 524 -2.09 -28.98 14.23
N THR A 525 -1.31 -29.41 15.23
CA THR A 525 -1.77 -29.67 16.60
C THR A 525 -1.69 -28.43 17.48
N VAL A 526 -0.55 -27.75 17.53
CA VAL A 526 -0.32 -26.60 18.44
C VAL A 526 -0.56 -25.24 17.78
N GLY A 527 -0.52 -25.21 16.45
CA GLY A 527 -0.61 -24.04 15.59
C GLY A 527 0.61 -23.13 15.55
N ALA A 528 0.57 -22.17 14.64
CA ALA A 528 1.68 -21.25 14.35
C ALA A 528 2.15 -20.40 15.54
N LEU A 529 1.28 -20.11 16.52
CA LEU A 529 1.59 -19.38 17.75
C LEU A 529 1.83 -20.29 18.96
N GLY A 530 1.96 -21.60 18.79
CA GLY A 530 2.34 -22.52 19.85
C GLY A 530 3.68 -22.15 20.51
N ALA A 531 3.86 -22.52 21.77
CA ALA A 531 5.12 -22.31 22.48
C ALA A 531 6.22 -23.29 22.04
N ASP A 532 5.82 -24.46 21.53
CA ASP A 532 6.65 -25.65 21.34
C ASP A 532 7.46 -25.65 20.03
N TRP A 533 8.04 -24.51 19.69
CA TRP A 533 9.02 -24.46 18.61
C TRP A 533 10.34 -25.02 19.09
N GLY A 534 10.91 -25.98 18.37
CA GLY A 534 12.28 -26.43 18.61
C GLY A 534 13.24 -25.25 18.45
N SER A 535 13.97 -24.91 19.50
CA SER A 535 14.96 -23.84 19.49
C SER A 535 16.32 -24.39 19.86
N LEU A 536 17.38 -23.79 19.30
CA LEU A 536 18.71 -24.01 19.84
C LEU A 536 18.75 -23.49 21.29
N PRO A 537 19.53 -24.11 22.19
CA PRO A 537 19.79 -23.55 23.51
C PRO A 537 20.24 -22.11 23.30
N GLN A 538 19.53 -21.15 23.89
CA GLN A 538 20.05 -19.80 23.95
C GLN A 538 21.30 -19.89 24.83
N GLY A 539 22.47 -20.00 24.20
CA GLY A 539 23.73 -19.84 24.90
C GLY A 539 23.59 -18.54 25.67
N VAL A 540 23.63 -18.62 27.00
CA VAL A 540 23.49 -17.49 27.91
C VAL A 540 24.43 -16.44 27.37
N ALA A 541 23.88 -15.43 26.69
CA ALA A 541 24.68 -14.32 26.21
C ALA A 541 25.20 -13.69 27.51
N SER A 542 26.47 -13.96 27.79
CA SER A 542 27.19 -13.45 28.94
C SER A 542 26.90 -11.97 29.01
N GLY A 543 26.21 -11.56 30.08
CA GLY A 543 25.76 -10.20 30.26
C GLY A 543 26.93 -9.25 30.15
N GLU A 544 26.87 -8.35 29.17
CA GLU A 544 27.57 -7.08 29.24
C GLU A 544 26.52 -6.01 29.50
N SER A 545 26.64 -5.50 30.72
CA SER A 545 26.03 -4.33 31.35
C SER A 545 26.12 -3.06 30.52
#